data_AF-A0A7W9AME5-F1
#
_entry.id   AF-A0A7W9AME5-F1
#
_cell.length_a   1.000
_cell.length_b   1.000
_cell.length_c   1.000
_cell.angle_alpha   90.00
_cell.angle_beta   90.00
_cell.angle_gamma   90.00
#
_symmetry.space_group_name_H-M   'P 1'
#
loop_
_entity.id
_entity.type
_entity.pdbx_description
1 polymer ?
#
loop_
_entity_poly.entity_id
_entity_poly.type
_entity_poly.pdbx_seq_one_letter_code
_entity_poly.pdbx_strand_id
1 'polypeptide(L)'
;MILAAGCTDKVPMTLPDPPAPIVQPAEYAFGDAIASADNRAAAAAQDLLRPRFGGGQERNLVAPAGTDFAAVTRWYDARAQEAGWEPVAGFTDRLGGGRHGFAYAAGTRAFALVWIDEASPDGNRPVTTIRFGEGR
;
A
#
# COMPACT_ATOMS: atom_id res chain seq x y z
N MET A 1 28.89 -10.73 31.78
CA MET A 1 27.64 -9.94 31.65
C MET A 1 28.02 -8.54 31.19
N ILE A 2 27.97 -8.26 29.89
CA ILE A 2 27.74 -6.93 29.31
C ILE A 2 26.93 -7.19 28.04
N LEU A 3 25.70 -6.66 28.03
CA LEU A 3 24.81 -6.60 26.88
C LEU A 3 25.49 -5.73 25.81
N ALA A 4 25.90 -6.32 24.69
CA ALA A 4 25.97 -5.58 23.45
C ALA A 4 24.56 -5.63 22.85
N ALA A 5 23.77 -4.60 23.13
CA ALA A 5 22.59 -4.30 22.37
C ALA A 5 23.01 -4.24 20.91
N GLY A 6 22.65 -5.26 20.13
CA GLY A 6 22.68 -5.18 18.70
C GLY A 6 21.75 -4.02 18.33
N CYS A 7 22.33 -2.84 18.10
CA CYS A 7 21.71 -1.87 17.25
C CYS A 7 21.52 -2.58 15.92
N THR A 8 20.37 -3.23 15.75
CA THR A 8 19.83 -3.46 14.43
C THR A 8 19.65 -2.05 13.88
N ASP A 9 20.67 -1.59 13.18
CA ASP A 9 20.58 -0.51 12.21
C ASP A 9 19.19 -0.67 11.59
N LYS A 10 18.31 0.31 11.84
CA LYS A 10 16.95 0.30 11.32
C LYS A 10 17.13 0.21 9.81
N VAL A 11 17.10 -1.01 9.28
CA VAL A 11 17.10 -1.28 7.85
C VAL A 11 16.08 -0.30 7.31
N PRO A 12 16.44 0.57 6.34
CA PRO A 12 15.43 1.40 5.72
C PRO A 12 14.38 0.42 5.25
N MET A 13 13.22 0.41 5.92
CA MET A 13 12.16 -0.55 5.63
C MET A 13 11.49 -0.04 4.36
N THR A 14 12.22 -0.15 3.26
CA THR A 14 11.75 0.12 1.92
C THR A 14 10.61 -0.87 1.69
N LEU A 15 9.40 -0.35 1.49
CA LEU A 15 8.26 -1.15 1.06
C LEU A 15 8.75 -2.04 -0.09
N PRO A 16 8.64 -3.37 0.03
CA PRO A 16 9.04 -4.22 -1.07
C PRO A 16 8.20 -3.84 -2.30
N ASP A 17 8.86 -3.59 -3.43
CA ASP A 17 8.15 -3.28 -4.67
C ASP A 17 7.12 -4.38 -4.94
N PRO A 18 5.92 -4.04 -5.43
CA PRO A 18 4.91 -5.05 -5.64
C PRO A 18 5.42 -6.09 -6.64
N PRO A 19 4.98 -7.35 -6.49
CA PRO A 19 5.45 -8.41 -7.37
C PRO A 19 5.07 -8.06 -8.82
N ALA A 20 5.98 -8.38 -9.74
CA ALA A 20 5.66 -8.35 -11.16
C ALA A 20 4.36 -9.16 -11.40
N PRO A 21 3.45 -8.69 -12.25
CA PRO A 21 3.62 -7.62 -13.24
C PRO A 21 3.12 -6.21 -12.81
N ILE A 22 2.91 -5.94 -11.52
CA ILE A 22 2.50 -4.60 -11.08
C ILE A 22 3.67 -3.63 -11.24
N VAL A 23 3.50 -2.59 -12.05
CA VAL A 23 4.57 -1.65 -12.38
C VAL A 23 4.12 -0.21 -12.27
N GLN A 24 5.08 0.69 -12.08
CA GLN A 24 4.83 2.12 -12.24
C GLN A 24 4.71 2.44 -13.73
N PRO A 25 3.59 2.99 -14.19
CA PRO A 25 3.46 3.36 -15.59
C PRO A 25 4.26 4.63 -15.90
N ALA A 26 4.63 4.81 -17.17
CA ALA A 26 5.19 6.08 -17.64
C ALA A 26 4.15 7.21 -17.58
N GLU A 27 2.88 6.87 -17.77
CA GLU A 27 1.74 7.78 -17.70
C GLU A 27 0.55 7.10 -17.03
N TYR A 28 -0.12 7.80 -16.13
CA TYR A 28 -1.33 7.32 -15.48
C TYR A 28 -2.54 7.53 -16.41
N ALA A 29 -2.69 6.66 -17.41
CA ALA A 29 -3.67 6.78 -18.47
C ALA A 29 -5.02 6.10 -18.15
N PHE A 30 -5.58 6.37 -16.96
CA PHE A 30 -6.95 5.96 -16.63
C PHE A 30 -7.91 7.11 -16.93
N GLY A 31 -9.09 6.80 -17.50
CA GLY A 31 -10.13 7.80 -17.73
C GLY A 31 -10.62 8.42 -16.42
N ASP A 32 -11.18 9.64 -16.50
CA ASP A 32 -11.54 10.48 -15.35
C ASP A 32 -12.33 9.75 -14.26
N ALA A 33 -13.26 8.85 -14.65
CA ALA A 33 -14.06 8.09 -13.70
C ALA A 33 -13.22 7.15 -12.83
N ILE A 34 -12.28 6.41 -13.44
CA ILE A 34 -11.40 5.46 -12.76
C ILE A 34 -10.38 6.24 -11.92
N ALA A 35 -9.76 7.28 -12.48
CA ALA A 35 -8.84 8.13 -11.75
C ALA A 35 -9.50 8.79 -10.53
N SER A 36 -10.75 9.24 -10.66
CA SER A 36 -11.52 9.80 -9.56
C SER A 36 -11.84 8.76 -8.49
N ALA A 37 -12.19 7.53 -8.87
CA ALA A 37 -12.43 6.43 -7.94
C ALA A 37 -11.16 6.03 -7.17
N ASP A 38 -10.02 5.93 -7.87
CA ASP A 38 -8.72 5.63 -7.28
C ASP A 38 -8.29 6.71 -6.28
N ASN A 39 -8.39 7.99 -6.67
CA ASN A 39 -8.10 9.11 -5.77
C ASN A 39 -8.97 9.10 -4.50
N ARG A 40 -10.27 8.73 -4.62
CA ARG A 40 -11.14 8.57 -3.45
C ARG A 40 -10.71 7.38 -2.57
N ALA A 41 -10.24 6.29 -3.18
CA ALA A 41 -9.75 5.13 -2.45
C ALA A 41 -8.46 5.46 -1.68
N ALA A 42 -7.50 6.11 -2.35
CA ALA A 42 -6.25 6.57 -1.74
C ALA A 42 -6.51 7.59 -0.62
N ALA A 43 -7.41 8.57 -0.85
CA ALA A 43 -7.80 9.54 0.18
C ALA A 43 -8.43 8.87 1.41
N ALA A 44 -9.30 7.87 1.23
CA ALA A 44 -9.88 7.12 2.35
C ALA A 44 -8.80 6.40 3.17
N ALA A 45 -7.82 5.77 2.51
CA ALA A 45 -6.67 5.16 3.18
C ALA A 45 -5.81 6.19 3.93
N GLN A 46 -5.56 7.35 3.32
CA GLN A 46 -4.87 8.47 3.98
C GLN A 46 -5.62 8.95 5.22
N ASP A 47 -6.92 9.18 5.14
CA ASP A 47 -7.71 9.67 6.26
C ASP A 47 -7.72 8.68 7.44
N LEU A 48 -7.67 7.37 7.17
CA LEU A 48 -7.58 6.33 8.20
C LEU A 48 -6.22 6.31 8.92
N LEU A 49 -5.12 6.54 8.20
CA LEU A 49 -3.76 6.38 8.73
C LEU A 49 -3.15 7.71 9.22
N ARG A 50 -3.54 8.84 8.63
CA ARG A 50 -3.00 10.18 8.92
C ARG A 50 -3.04 10.57 10.39
N PRO A 51 -4.13 10.31 11.16
CA PRO A 51 -4.18 10.71 12.57
C PRO A 51 -3.05 10.10 13.42
N ARG A 52 -2.53 8.94 13.03
CA ARG A 52 -1.48 8.23 13.76
C ARG A 52 -0.09 8.41 13.14
N PHE A 53 0.01 8.48 11.82
CA PHE A 53 1.29 8.40 11.11
C PHE A 53 1.65 9.66 10.32
N GLY A 54 0.80 10.69 10.29
CA GLY A 54 1.03 11.94 9.57
C GLY A 54 0.70 11.85 8.07
N GLY A 55 1.32 12.71 7.25
CA GLY A 55 1.08 12.72 5.81
C GLY A 55 1.64 11.48 5.10
N GLY A 56 0.89 10.98 4.11
CA GLY A 56 1.31 9.87 3.26
C GLY A 56 1.98 10.35 1.97
N GLN A 57 2.98 9.61 1.49
CA GLN A 57 3.52 9.74 0.14
C GLN A 57 2.90 8.65 -0.74
N GLU A 58 2.24 9.06 -1.81
CA GLU A 58 1.56 8.15 -2.74
C GLU A 58 2.45 7.81 -3.94
N ARG A 59 2.35 6.57 -4.41
CA ARG A 59 2.89 6.12 -5.69
C ARG A 59 1.82 5.32 -6.41
N ASN A 60 1.44 5.80 -7.58
CA ASN A 60 0.46 5.18 -8.46
C ASN A 60 1.13 4.14 -9.36
N LEU A 61 0.50 2.99 -9.43
CA LEU A 61 0.94 1.79 -10.13
C LEU A 61 -0.22 1.24 -10.97
N VAL A 62 0.11 0.34 -11.88
CA VAL A 62 -0.86 -0.36 -12.71
C VAL A 62 -0.71 -1.85 -12.49
N ALA A 63 -1.81 -2.50 -12.11
CA ALA A 63 -1.94 -3.94 -12.13
C ALA A 63 -2.60 -4.36 -13.45
N PRO A 64 -1.99 -5.26 -14.24
CA PRO A 64 -2.61 -5.72 -15.47
C PRO A 64 -3.84 -6.60 -15.21
N ALA A 65 -4.62 -6.80 -16.26
CA ALA A 65 -5.73 -7.75 -16.25
C ALA A 65 -5.31 -9.12 -15.72
N GLY A 66 -6.16 -9.72 -14.89
CA GLY A 66 -5.92 -11.04 -14.28
C GLY A 66 -4.96 -11.05 -13.10
N THR A 67 -4.51 -9.89 -12.60
CA THR A 67 -3.72 -9.81 -11.37
C THR A 67 -4.47 -10.47 -10.20
N ASP A 68 -3.86 -11.47 -9.58
CA ASP A 68 -4.37 -12.12 -8.37
C ASP A 68 -3.99 -11.27 -7.14
N PHE A 69 -4.88 -10.36 -6.77
CA PHE A 69 -4.70 -9.49 -5.60
C PHE A 69 -4.65 -10.27 -4.27
N ALA A 70 -5.22 -11.48 -4.20
CA ALA A 70 -5.08 -12.32 -3.02
C ALA A 70 -3.66 -12.91 -2.91
N ALA A 71 -3.04 -13.28 -4.04
CA ALA A 71 -1.61 -13.64 -4.07
C ALA A 71 -0.71 -12.45 -3.73
N VAL A 72 -0.98 -11.26 -4.27
CA VAL A 72 -0.25 -10.02 -3.93
C VAL A 72 -0.34 -9.72 -2.44
N THR A 73 -1.54 -9.79 -1.86
CA THR A 73 -1.76 -9.56 -0.43
C THR A 73 -0.99 -10.56 0.42
N ARG A 74 -1.05 -11.86 0.10
CA ARG A 74 -0.29 -12.91 0.82
C ARG A 74 1.23 -12.68 0.74
N TRP A 75 1.72 -12.23 -0.41
CA TRP A 75 3.14 -11.93 -0.58
C TRP A 75 3.58 -10.76 0.30
N TYR A 76 2.80 -9.67 0.32
CA TYR A 76 3.07 -8.55 1.22
C TYR A 76 2.95 -8.93 2.68
N ASP A 77 1.98 -9.76 3.06
CA ASP A 77 1.82 -10.24 4.43
C ASP A 77 3.04 -11.01 4.91
N ALA A 78 3.52 -11.98 4.12
CA ALA A 78 4.75 -12.72 4.44
C ALA A 78 5.95 -11.77 4.59
N ARG A 79 6.14 -10.83 3.67
CA ARG A 79 7.28 -9.90 3.69
C ARG A 79 7.20 -8.87 4.82
N ALA A 80 5.99 -8.41 5.13
CA ALA A 80 5.76 -7.48 6.22
C ALA A 80 6.03 -8.14 7.57
N GLN A 81 5.54 -9.37 7.77
CA GLN A 81 5.77 -10.15 8.99
C GLN A 81 7.25 -10.52 9.16
N GLU A 82 7.94 -10.94 8.10
CA GLU A 82 9.40 -11.19 8.12
C GLU A 82 10.20 -9.96 8.57
N ALA A 83 9.71 -8.76 8.24
CA ALA A 83 10.32 -7.49 8.61
C ALA A 83 9.79 -6.90 9.93
N GLY A 84 8.94 -7.63 10.67
CA GLY A 84 8.41 -7.22 11.98
C GLY A 84 7.34 -6.12 11.93
N TRP A 85 6.65 -5.97 10.80
CA TRP A 85 5.50 -5.09 10.69
C TRP A 85 4.22 -5.81 11.13
N GLU A 86 3.31 -5.06 11.73
CA GLU A 86 2.02 -5.58 12.20
C GLU A 86 0.86 -5.10 11.31
N PRO A 87 -0.12 -5.96 10.99
CA PRO A 87 -1.27 -5.56 10.19
C PRO A 87 -2.12 -4.52 10.93
N VAL A 88 -2.59 -3.51 10.21
CA VAL A 88 -3.53 -2.52 10.73
C VAL A 88 -4.93 -3.13 10.74
N ALA A 89 -5.40 -3.52 11.93
CA ALA A 89 -6.68 -4.20 12.11
C ALA A 89 -7.86 -3.41 11.53
N GLY A 90 -8.71 -4.10 10.75
CA GLY A 90 -9.90 -3.53 10.14
C GLY A 90 -9.64 -2.49 9.04
N PHE A 91 -8.41 -2.40 8.52
CA PHE A 91 -8.09 -1.45 7.46
C PHE A 91 -8.97 -1.67 6.21
N THR A 92 -9.02 -2.90 5.70
CA THR A 92 -9.82 -3.27 4.52
C THR A 92 -11.30 -2.96 4.71
N ASP A 93 -11.88 -3.38 5.84
CA ASP A 93 -13.31 -3.18 6.14
C ASP A 93 -13.70 -1.69 6.22
N ARG A 94 -12.75 -0.84 6.62
CA ARG A 94 -12.96 0.61 6.78
C ARG A 94 -12.83 1.39 5.49
N LEU A 95 -12.25 0.84 4.42
CA LEU A 95 -12.21 1.50 3.12
C LEU A 95 -13.61 1.60 2.50
N GLY A 96 -14.50 0.65 2.78
CA GLY A 96 -15.87 0.62 2.26
C GLY A 96 -15.98 0.01 0.85
N GLY A 97 -17.21 -0.11 0.34
CA GLY A 97 -17.49 -0.85 -0.89
C GLY A 97 -16.72 -0.36 -2.12
N GLY A 98 -16.33 -1.32 -2.99
CA GLY A 98 -15.61 -1.09 -4.24
C GLY A 98 -14.11 -0.82 -4.08
N ARG A 99 -13.62 -0.74 -2.84
CA ARG A 99 -12.24 -0.38 -2.49
C ARG A 99 -11.64 -1.48 -1.65
N HIS A 100 -10.37 -1.73 -1.91
CA HIS A 100 -9.63 -2.81 -1.29
C HIS A 100 -8.26 -2.32 -0.89
N GLY A 101 -7.68 -2.98 0.09
CA GLY A 101 -6.34 -2.66 0.51
C GLY A 101 -5.95 -3.40 1.77
N PHE A 102 -4.66 -3.35 2.06
CA PHE A 102 -4.08 -3.77 3.32
C PHE A 102 -3.10 -2.70 3.78
N ALA A 103 -2.86 -2.66 5.08
CA ALA A 103 -1.89 -1.75 5.66
C ALA A 103 -1.14 -2.43 6.79
N TYR A 104 0.10 -2.03 6.97
CA TYR A 104 0.98 -2.51 8.03
C TYR A 104 1.64 -1.32 8.71
N ALA A 105 1.96 -1.48 10.00
CA ALA A 105 2.63 -0.45 10.80
C ALA A 105 3.76 -1.02 11.65
N ALA A 106 4.79 -0.20 11.87
CA ALA A 106 5.92 -0.48 12.74
C ALA A 106 6.38 0.82 13.41
N GLY A 107 6.13 0.94 14.72
CA GLY A 107 6.41 2.16 15.48
C GLY A 107 5.64 3.36 14.93
N THR A 108 6.37 4.35 14.40
CA THR A 108 5.82 5.59 13.83
C THR A 108 5.66 5.56 12.31
N ARG A 109 5.89 4.41 11.67
CA ARG A 109 5.77 4.22 10.22
C ARG A 109 4.59 3.34 9.89
N ALA A 110 3.99 3.58 8.73
CA ALA A 110 2.97 2.72 8.14
C ALA A 110 3.12 2.69 6.63
N PHE A 111 2.63 1.63 6.01
CA PHE A 111 2.38 1.62 4.57
C PHE A 111 1.02 0.99 4.28
N ALA A 112 0.44 1.35 3.14
CA ALA A 112 -0.77 0.76 2.61
C ALA A 112 -0.61 0.49 1.11
N LEU A 113 -1.30 -0.55 0.64
CA LEU A 113 -1.56 -0.77 -0.78
C LEU A 113 -3.07 -0.77 -0.96
N VAL A 114 -3.56 0.00 -1.94
CA VAL A 114 -4.98 0.25 -2.18
C VAL A 114 -5.26 -0.01 -3.66
N TRP A 115 -6.42 -0.61 -3.96
CA TRP A 115 -6.92 -0.77 -5.33
C TRP A 115 -8.45 -0.72 -5.33
N ILE A 116 -9.03 -0.60 -6.51
CA ILE A 116 -10.47 -0.52 -6.73
C ILE A 116 -10.96 -1.67 -7.62
N ASP A 117 -12.27 -1.92 -7.64
CA ASP A 117 -12.87 -2.95 -8.50
C ASP A 117 -12.91 -2.53 -9.97
N GLU A 118 -13.04 -1.23 -10.23
CA GLU A 118 -13.06 -0.64 -11.57
C GLU A 118 -11.76 -0.92 -12.33
N ALA A 119 -11.91 -1.26 -13.60
CA ALA A 119 -10.80 -1.55 -14.50
C ALA A 119 -10.94 -0.74 -15.80
N SER A 120 -9.81 -0.49 -16.46
CA SER A 120 -9.78 0.06 -17.81
C SER A 120 -10.40 -0.93 -18.82
N PRO A 121 -10.66 -0.51 -20.08
CA PRO A 121 -11.16 -1.41 -21.11
C PRO A 121 -10.28 -2.65 -21.34
N ASP A 122 -8.97 -2.52 -21.15
CA ASP A 122 -7.99 -3.61 -21.27
C ASP A 122 -7.91 -4.48 -20.00
N GLY A 123 -8.74 -4.21 -18.99
CA GLY A 123 -8.79 -4.93 -17.72
C GLY A 123 -7.71 -4.54 -16.71
N ASN A 124 -6.91 -3.50 -17.00
CA ASN A 124 -5.92 -3.00 -16.05
C ASN A 124 -6.60 -2.25 -14.91
N ARG A 125 -6.04 -2.32 -13.71
CA ARG A 125 -6.54 -1.63 -12.52
C ARG A 125 -5.50 -0.67 -11.96
N PRO A 126 -5.92 0.49 -11.44
CA PRO A 126 -5.03 1.34 -10.69
C PRO A 126 -4.73 0.70 -9.32
N VAL A 127 -3.50 0.89 -8.87
CA VAL A 127 -3.05 0.49 -7.55
C VAL A 127 -2.26 1.65 -6.95
N THR A 128 -2.62 2.10 -5.76
CA THR A 128 -1.88 3.14 -5.05
C THR A 128 -1.16 2.53 -3.86
N THR A 129 0.14 2.77 -3.78
CA THR A 129 0.91 2.52 -2.56
C THR A 129 1.10 3.81 -1.79
N ILE A 130 0.93 3.78 -0.48
CA ILE A 130 1.03 4.96 0.38
C ILE A 130 2.01 4.66 1.50
N ARG A 131 2.98 5.56 1.74
CA ARG A 131 3.99 5.45 2.80
C ARG A 131 3.86 6.58 3.80
N PHE A 132 3.93 6.28 5.09
CA PHE A 132 3.79 7.25 6.18
C PHE A 132 5.00 7.21 7.11
N GLY A 133 5.33 8.35 7.73
CA GLY A 133 6.43 8.44 8.69
C GLY A 133 7.83 8.40 8.06
N GLU A 134 7.93 8.60 6.74
CA GLU A 134 9.16 9.00 6.05
C GLU A 134 9.25 10.53 6.21
N GLY A 135 10.08 10.99 7.16
CA GLY A 135 10.15 12.40 7.54
C GLY A 135 10.32 13.36 6.36
N ARG A 136 9.72 14.54 6.47
CA ARG A 136 10.12 15.74 5.73
C ARG A 136 11.55 16.12 6.07
#